data_AF-A0A542Y3B7-F1
#
_entry.id   AF-A0A542Y3B7-F1
#
_cell.length_a   1.000
_cell.length_b   1.000
_cell.length_c   1.000
_cell.angle_alpha   90.00
_cell.angle_beta   90.00
_cell.angle_gamma   90.00
#
_symmetry.space_group_name_H-M   'P 1'
#
loop_
_entity.id
_entity.type
_entity.pdbx_description
1 polymer ?
#
loop_
_entity_poly.entity_id
_entity_poly.type
_entity_poly.pdbx_seq_one_letter_code
_entity_poly.pdbx_strand_id
1 'polypeptide(L)'
;MSIEIRANVRRLPRVGGTPKGEPWFAVVYTVSDAAEARPDCYETTWSGSLPEAIQAVYLMRANIERQLMDEVHASRASRRDLPPAFQPCNCEECASIRAMHKALNA
;
A
#
# COMPACT_ATOMS: atom_id res chain seq x y z
N MET A 1 6.22 -2.56 -16.04
CA MET A 1 6.51 -3.24 -14.77
C MET A 1 5.20 -3.31 -14.01
N SER A 2 4.61 -4.49 -13.90
CA SER A 2 3.41 -4.74 -13.10
C SER A 2 3.84 -5.37 -11.78
N ILE A 3 3.22 -4.91 -10.69
CA ILE A 3 3.33 -5.54 -9.37
C ILE A 3 1.90 -5.95 -8.98
N GLU A 4 1.70 -7.24 -8.74
CA GLU A 4 0.45 -7.77 -8.20
C GLU A 4 0.58 -7.96 -6.69
N ILE A 5 -0.46 -7.63 -5.93
CA ILE A 5 -0.54 -8.00 -4.50
C ILE A 5 -1.40 -9.23 -4.38
N ARG A 6 -0.82 -10.33 -3.88
CA ARG A 6 -1.52 -11.59 -3.63
C ARG A 6 -1.79 -11.76 -2.16
N ALA A 7 -2.97 -12.29 -1.87
CA ALA A 7 -3.47 -12.50 -0.53
C ALA A 7 -4.03 -13.91 -0.39
N ASN A 8 -3.65 -14.61 0.67
CA ASN A 8 -4.13 -15.96 0.93
C ASN A 8 -4.43 -16.15 2.41
N VAL A 9 -5.54 -16.84 2.71
CA VAL A 9 -5.84 -17.36 4.04
C VAL A 9 -5.87 -18.88 3.96
N ARG A 10 -5.19 -19.54 4.88
CA ARG A 10 -5.15 -21.00 4.94
C ARG A 10 -5.24 -21.47 6.39
N ARG A 11 -5.98 -22.55 6.62
CA ARG A 11 -5.93 -23.27 7.89
C ARG A 11 -4.75 -24.22 7.85
N LEU A 12 -3.83 -24.09 8.80
CA LEU A 12 -2.68 -24.99 8.89
C LEU A 12 -2.86 -25.98 10.04
N PRO A 13 -2.49 -27.26 9.86
CA PRO A 13 -2.41 -28.19 10.97
C PRO A 13 -1.39 -27.65 11.99
N ARG A 14 -1.51 -28.02 13.26
CA ARG A 14 -0.49 -27.67 14.26
C ARG A 14 0.82 -28.34 13.88
N VAL A 15 1.70 -27.58 13.24
CA VAL A 15 3.10 -27.94 12.98
C VAL A 15 3.98 -26.97 13.74
N GLY A 16 5.22 -27.37 14.04
CA GLY A 16 6.15 -26.54 14.81
C GLY A 16 6.25 -25.13 14.21
N GLY A 17 5.72 -24.13 14.92
CA GLY A 17 5.59 -22.75 14.45
C GLY A 17 4.16 -22.18 14.48
N THR A 18 3.12 -23.01 14.58
CA THR A 18 1.72 -22.53 14.72
C THR A 18 1.43 -22.10 16.16
N PRO A 19 0.99 -20.85 16.40
CA PRO A 19 0.61 -20.39 17.73
C PRO A 19 -0.58 -21.17 18.31
N LYS A 20 -0.57 -21.37 19.63
CA LYS A 20 -1.60 -22.15 20.33
C LYS A 20 -2.94 -21.43 20.26
N GLY A 21 -3.91 -22.04 19.57
CA GLY A 21 -5.28 -21.51 19.48
C GLY A 21 -5.53 -20.69 18.22
N GLU A 22 -4.52 -20.51 17.36
CA GLU A 22 -4.61 -19.69 16.14
C GLU A 22 -4.32 -20.56 14.91
N PRO A 23 -5.30 -21.34 14.41
CA PRO A 23 -5.07 -22.27 13.31
C PRO A 23 -5.08 -21.59 11.92
N TRP A 24 -5.48 -20.31 11.85
CA TRP A 24 -5.63 -19.59 10.60
C TRP A 24 -4.41 -18.74 10.33
N PHE A 25 -3.78 -18.98 9.18
CA PHE A 25 -2.61 -18.26 8.70
C PHE A 25 -3.01 -17.36 7.53
N ALA A 26 -2.80 -16.06 7.71
CA ALA A 26 -3.02 -15.03 6.72
C ALA A 26 -1.67 -14.58 6.16
N VAL A 27 -1.56 -14.46 4.84
CA VAL A 27 -0.33 -14.02 4.16
C VAL A 27 -0.67 -13.10 2.99
N VAL A 28 0.07 -12.00 2.89
CA VAL A 28 0.00 -11.06 1.77
C VAL A 28 1.41 -10.80 1.26
N TYR A 29 1.60 -10.84 -0.06
CA TYR A 29 2.91 -10.64 -0.68
C TYR A 29 2.79 -10.05 -2.08
N THR A 30 3.83 -9.35 -2.52
CA THR A 30 3.93 -8.84 -3.90
C THR A 30 4.45 -9.90 -4.86
N VAL A 31 4.00 -9.85 -6.11
CA VAL A 31 4.51 -10.64 -7.23
C VAL A 31 4.86 -9.68 -8.35
N SER A 32 6.13 -9.66 -8.75
CA SER A 32 6.60 -8.90 -9.91
C SER A 32 6.87 -9.83 -11.07
N ASP A 33 6.67 -9.35 -12.29
CA ASP A 33 7.05 -10.07 -13.53
C ASP A 33 8.58 -10.17 -13.73
N ALA A 34 9.37 -9.45 -12.93
CA ALA A 34 10.82 -9.56 -12.91
C ALA A 34 11.21 -10.91 -12.28
N ALA A 35 12.13 -11.62 -12.94
CA ALA A 35 12.53 -13.00 -12.64
C ALA A 35 13.18 -13.25 -11.25
N GLU A 36 13.12 -12.29 -10.33
CA GLU A 36 13.60 -12.46 -8.97
C GLU A 36 12.52 -13.12 -8.11
N ALA A 37 12.82 -14.34 -7.66
CA ALA A 37 11.88 -15.26 -7.03
C ALA A 37 11.39 -14.84 -5.62
N ARG A 38 11.65 -13.60 -5.18
CA ARG A 38 11.31 -13.12 -3.83
C ARG A 38 10.37 -11.93 -3.88
N PRO A 39 9.31 -11.91 -3.04
CA PRO A 39 8.42 -10.77 -2.95
C PRO A 39 9.15 -9.59 -2.31
N ASP A 40 8.97 -8.38 -2.87
CA ASP A 40 9.48 -7.13 -2.29
C ASP A 40 8.84 -6.84 -0.93
N CYS A 41 7.53 -7.10 -0.81
CA CYS A 41 6.79 -6.94 0.43
C CYS A 41 6.18 -8.28 0.82
N TYR A 42 6.27 -8.63 2.11
CA TYR A 42 5.75 -9.87 2.66
C TYR A 42 5.24 -9.63 4.08
N GLU A 43 3.94 -9.85 4.30
CA GLU A 43 3.31 -9.74 5.61
C GLU A 43 2.53 -11.02 5.94
N THR A 44 2.61 -11.43 7.20
CA THR A 44 1.91 -12.62 7.70
C THR A 44 1.38 -12.42 9.10
N THR A 45 0.27 -13.07 9.41
CA THR A 45 -0.23 -13.17 10.78
C THR A 45 -1.00 -14.46 11.03
N TRP A 46 -1.15 -14.80 12.30
CA TRP A 46 -1.97 -15.91 12.77
C TRP A 46 -3.24 -15.37 13.43
N SER A 47 -4.33 -16.15 13.39
CA SER A 47 -5.59 -15.75 13.99
C SER A 47 -6.38 -16.94 14.54
N GLY A 48 -7.20 -16.67 15.56
CA GLY A 48 -8.07 -17.65 16.20
C GLY A 48 -9.18 -18.15 15.29
N SER A 49 -9.63 -17.31 14.36
CA SER A 49 -10.81 -17.58 13.53
C SER A 49 -10.68 -17.19 12.04
N LEU A 50 -11.58 -17.81 11.25
CA LEU A 50 -12.00 -17.42 9.89
C LEU A 50 -12.00 -15.91 9.65
N PRO A 51 -12.97 -15.21 10.27
CA PRO A 51 -13.21 -13.80 9.99
C PRO A 51 -12.03 -12.90 10.37
N GLU A 52 -11.36 -13.18 11.48
CA GLU A 52 -10.18 -12.41 11.91
C GLU A 52 -9.04 -12.52 10.90
N ALA A 53 -8.76 -13.73 10.38
CA ALA A 53 -7.73 -13.92 9.37
C ALA A 53 -8.07 -13.21 8.05
N ILE A 54 -9.34 -13.21 7.64
CA ILE A 54 -9.81 -12.47 6.45
C ILE A 54 -9.64 -10.96 6.67
N GLN A 55 -10.06 -10.44 7.84
CA GLN A 55 -9.91 -9.03 8.17
C GLN A 55 -8.44 -8.62 8.18
N ALA A 56 -7.57 -9.44 8.77
CA ALA A 56 -6.13 -9.21 8.78
C ALA A 56 -5.56 -9.11 7.36
N VAL A 57 -5.99 -9.98 6.43
CA VAL A 57 -5.59 -9.90 5.02
C VAL A 57 -5.94 -8.55 4.39
N TYR A 58 -7.15 -8.04 4.62
CA TYR A 58 -7.55 -6.74 4.07
C TYR A 58 -6.68 -5.61 4.60
N LEU A 59 -6.37 -5.63 5.91
CA LEU A 59 -5.52 -4.62 6.54
C LEU A 59 -4.08 -4.69 6.03
N MET A 60 -3.48 -5.88 5.97
CA MET A 60 -2.13 -6.09 5.45
C MET A 60 -2.03 -5.67 3.97
N ARG A 61 -3.04 -6.01 3.16
CA ARG A 61 -3.10 -5.57 1.76
C ARG A 61 -3.12 -4.06 1.63
N ALA A 62 -4.00 -3.37 2.37
CA ALA A 62 -4.06 -1.92 2.34
C ALA A 62 -2.75 -1.26 2.81
N ASN A 63 -2.01 -1.91 3.71
CA ASN A 63 -0.70 -1.45 4.16
C ASN A 63 0.36 -1.54 3.06
N ILE A 64 0.44 -2.68 2.37
CA ILE A 64 1.35 -2.87 1.24
C ILE A 64 0.99 -1.91 0.09
N GLU A 65 -0.29 -1.73 -0.22
CA GLU A 65 -0.74 -0.75 -1.22
C GLU A 65 -0.25 0.67 -0.88
N ARG A 66 -0.33 1.06 0.40
CA ARG A 66 0.18 2.36 0.87
C ARG A 66 1.70 2.45 0.72
N GLN A 67 2.45 1.45 1.16
CA GLN A 67 3.91 1.42 1.05
C GLN A 67 4.38 1.58 -0.41
N LEU A 68 3.77 0.82 -1.33
CA LEU A 68 4.09 0.92 -2.75
C LEU A 68 3.79 2.31 -3.33
N MET A 69 2.68 2.93 -2.92
CA MET A 69 2.36 4.30 -3.34
C MET A 69 3.35 5.31 -2.75
N ASP A 70 3.75 5.16 -1.50
CA ASP A 70 4.75 6.01 -0.86
C ASP A 70 6.11 5.93 -1.60
N GLU A 71 6.52 4.74 -2.04
CA GLU A 71 7.72 4.53 -2.86
C GLU A 71 7.62 5.20 -4.24
N VAL A 72 6.46 5.10 -4.90
CA VAL A 72 6.18 5.80 -6.17
C VAL A 72 6.19 7.33 -5.98
N HIS A 73 5.76 7.82 -4.82
CA HIS A 73 5.84 9.23 -4.47
C HIS A 73 7.28 9.68 -4.18
N ALA A 74 8.03 8.90 -3.40
CA ALA A 74 9.42 9.16 -3.05
C ALA A 74 10.34 9.16 -4.29
N SER A 75 10.15 8.22 -5.20
CA SER A 75 10.90 8.10 -6.46
C SER A 75 10.60 9.20 -7.48
N ARG A 76 9.68 10.13 -7.18
CA ARG A 76 9.15 11.14 -8.12
C ARG A 76 8.47 10.55 -9.36
N ALA A 77 8.27 9.23 -9.44
CA ALA A 77 7.56 8.58 -10.55
C ALA A 77 6.08 9.02 -10.62
N SER A 78 5.49 9.40 -9.49
CA SER A 78 4.16 10.05 -9.43
C SER A 78 4.11 11.46 -10.04
N ARG A 79 5.25 12.15 -10.20
CA ARG A 79 5.32 13.49 -10.79
C ARG A 79 5.36 13.43 -12.32
N ARG A 80 4.44 12.68 -12.93
CA ARG A 80 4.12 12.94 -14.33
C ARG A 80 3.66 14.39 -14.42
N ASP A 81 4.23 15.14 -15.36
CA ASP A 81 3.79 16.50 -15.65
C ASP A 81 2.26 16.46 -15.81
N LEU A 82 1.57 17.11 -14.86
CA LEU A 82 0.14 17.26 -14.95
C LEU A 82 -0.15 17.88 -16.32
N PRO A 83 -1.11 17.34 -17.10
CA PRO A 83 -1.48 17.95 -18.37
C PRO A 83 -1.77 19.45 -18.13
N PRO A 84 -1.48 20.34 -19.10
CA PRO A 84 -1.58 21.79 -18.90
C PRO A 84 -2.95 22.27 -18.40
N ALA A 85 -4.00 21.44 -18.51
CA ALA A 85 -5.31 21.64 -17.89
C ALA A 85 -5.31 21.67 -16.34
N PHE A 86 -4.27 21.13 -15.68
CA PHE A 86 -4.05 21.15 -14.23
C PHE A 86 -2.88 22.04 -13.81
N GLN A 87 -2.36 22.88 -14.72
CA GLN A 87 -1.50 23.98 -14.31
C GLN A 87 -2.34 24.96 -13.50
N PRO A 88 -1.83 25.47 -12.36
CA PRO A 88 -2.56 26.49 -11.62
C PRO A 88 -2.86 27.64 -12.57
N CYS A 89 -4.14 27.98 -12.68
CA CYS A 89 -4.61 29.20 -13.32
C CYS A 89 -3.65 30.35 -12.98
N ASN A 90 -3.00 30.93 -13.99
CA ASN A 90 -2.15 32.09 -13.81
C ASN A 90 -2.96 33.40 -13.85
N CYS A 91 -4.26 33.33 -13.60
CA CYS A 91 -5.07 34.53 -13.42
C CYS A 91 -4.74 35.21 -12.08
N GLU A 92 -4.94 36.51 -12.03
CA GLU A 92 -4.66 37.36 -10.87
C GLU A 92 -5.39 36.90 -9.60
N GLU A 93 -6.55 36.27 -9.76
CA GLU A 93 -7.37 35.73 -8.68
C GLU A 93 -6.68 34.54 -7.99
N CYS A 94 -6.16 33.58 -8.76
CA CYS A 94 -5.41 32.43 -8.24
C CYS A 94 -4.02 32.85 -7.69
N ALA A 95 -3.45 33.96 -8.16
CA ALA A 95 -2.22 34.54 -7.58
C ALA A 95 -2.48 35.15 -6.19
N SER A 96 -3.63 35.82 -6.03
CA SER A 96 -4.06 36.42 -4.77
C SER A 96 -4.34 35.36 -3.69
N ILE A 97 -5.00 34.26 -4.05
CA ILE A 97 -5.24 33.12 -3.14
C ILE A 97 -3.92 32.47 -2.70
N ARG A 98 -2.96 32.28 -3.63
CA ARG A 98 -1.62 31.75 -3.31
C ARG A 98 -0.85 32.68 -2.36
N ALA A 99 -0.94 33.99 -2.55
CA ALA A 99 -0.32 34.98 -1.68
C ALA A 99 -0.93 34.96 -0.26
N MET A 100 -2.26 34.88 -0.15
CA MET A 100 -2.94 34.76 1.15
C MET A 100 -2.55 33.47 1.88
N HIS A 101 -2.54 32.32 1.21
CA HIS A 101 -2.12 31.05 1.83
C HIS A 101 -0.65 31.08 2.29
N LYS A 102 0.23 31.76 1.55
CA LYS A 102 1.63 31.95 1.97
C LYS A 102 1.75 32.83 3.20
N ALA A 103 0.92 33.86 3.32
CA ALA A 103 0.88 34.75 4.48
C ALA A 103 0.28 34.09 5.73
N LEU A 104 -0.66 33.14 5.57
CA LEU A 104 -1.31 32.42 6.67
C LEU A 104 -0.46 31.26 7.24
N ASN A 105 0.51 30.75 6.47
CA ASN A 105 1.35 29.62 6.86
C ASN A 105 2.83 30.00 7.09
N ALA A 106 3.12 31.31 7.22
CA ALA A 106 4.43 31.85 7.58
C ALA A 106 4.43 32.25 9.06
#